data_AF-S4NAL0-F1
#
_entry.id   AF-S4NAL0-F1
#
_cell.length_a   1.000
_cell.length_b   1.000
_cell.length_c   1.000
_cell.angle_alpha   90.00
_cell.angle_beta   90.00
_cell.angle_gamma   90.00
#
_symmetry.space_group_name_H-M   'P 1'
#
loop_
_entity.id
_entity.type
_entity.pdbx_description
1 polymer ?
#
loop_
_entity_poly.entity_id
_entity_poly.type
_entity_poly.pdbx_seq_one_letter_code
_entity_poly.pdbx_strand_id
1 'polypeptide(L)'
;MKKSKLFLIIGAVILVLGVAFFVTKSWHMSVLSFALIWLIAIILIRLILTPLVVMIVRQRDQKKELREREENENGDHHSNP
;
A
#
# COMPACT_ATOMS: atom_id res chain seq x y z
N MET A 1 -6.29 11.03 9.17
CA MET A 1 -5.40 11.58 8.12
C MET A 1 -4.64 10.53 7.27
N LYS A 2 -4.67 9.22 7.58
CA LYS A 2 -3.96 8.17 6.79
C LYS A 2 -4.64 7.83 5.44
N LYS A 3 -5.97 7.94 5.37
CA LYS A 3 -6.77 7.59 4.18
C LYS A 3 -6.50 8.50 2.98
N SER A 4 -6.29 9.80 3.23
CA SER A 4 -6.01 10.80 2.19
C SER A 4 -4.67 10.57 1.50
N LYS A 5 -3.65 10.12 2.25
CA LYS A 5 -2.34 9.77 1.68
C LYS A 5 -2.44 8.56 0.76
N LEU A 6 -3.23 7.56 1.15
CA LEU A 6 -3.54 6.40 0.33
C LEU A 6 -4.23 6.77 -0.98
N PHE A 7 -5.24 7.65 -0.93
CA PHE A 7 -5.91 8.15 -2.12
C PHE A 7 -4.97 8.95 -3.04
N LEU A 8 -4.08 9.76 -2.48
CA LEU A 8 -3.06 10.49 -3.23
C LEU A 8 -2.08 9.54 -3.96
N ILE A 9 -1.67 8.48 -3.26
CA ILE A 9 -0.79 7.44 -3.83
C ILE A 9 -1.49 6.69 -4.96
N ILE A 10 -2.75 6.28 -4.76
CA ILE A 10 -3.54 5.58 -5.77
C ILE A 10 -3.75 6.49 -6.99
N GLY A 11 -4.07 7.77 -6.76
CA GLY A 11 -4.19 8.77 -7.82
C GLY A 11 -2.89 8.95 -8.60
N ALA A 12 -1.73 9.02 -7.91
CA ALA A 12 -0.43 9.10 -8.56
C ALA A 12 -0.12 7.86 -9.40
N VAL A 13 -0.45 6.65 -8.92
CA VAL A 13 -0.27 5.40 -9.68
C VAL A 13 -1.15 5.38 -10.93
N ILE A 14 -2.42 5.77 -10.81
CA ILE A 14 -3.34 5.85 -11.96
C ILE A 14 -2.86 6.89 -12.98
N LEU A 15 -2.32 8.01 -12.51
CA LEU A 15 -1.76 9.06 -13.38
C LEU A 15 -0.52 8.55 -14.11
N VAL A 16 0.41 7.88 -13.42
CA VAL A 16 1.59 7.24 -14.03
C VAL A 16 1.17 6.20 -15.07
N LEU A 17 0.19 5.35 -14.75
CA LEU A 17 -0.36 4.37 -15.70
C LEU A 17 -1.00 5.03 -16.91
N GLY A 18 -1.79 6.09 -16.70
CA GLY A 18 -2.44 6.85 -17.78
C GLY A 18 -1.44 7.54 -18.69
N VAL A 19 -0.39 8.15 -18.13
CA VAL A 19 0.69 8.77 -18.91
C VAL A 19 1.49 7.71 -19.66
N ALA A 20 1.85 6.60 -19.00
CA ALA A 20 2.54 5.48 -19.65
C ALA A 20 1.71 4.91 -20.81
N PHE A 21 0.40 4.74 -20.63
CA PHE A 21 -0.51 4.24 -21.65
C PHE A 21 -0.68 5.24 -22.80
N PHE A 22 -0.79 6.55 -22.50
CA PHE A 22 -0.89 7.60 -23.51
C PHE A 22 0.39 7.71 -24.35
N VAL A 23 1.55 7.68 -23.70
CA VAL A 23 2.86 7.68 -24.36
C VAL A 23 3.01 6.43 -25.23
N THR A 24 2.59 5.26 -24.73
CA THR A 24 2.61 4.00 -25.50
C THR A 24 1.68 4.05 -26.71
N LYS A 25 0.49 4.66 -26.58
CA LYS A 25 -0.48 4.78 -27.69
C LYS A 25 -0.03 5.80 -28.75
N SER A 26 0.62 6.88 -28.33
CA SER A 26 1.06 7.96 -29.22
C SER A 26 2.38 7.66 -29.92
N TRP A 27 3.24 6.83 -29.34
CA TRP A 27 4.48 6.40 -29.97
C TRP A 27 4.36 4.95 -30.44
N HIS A 28 4.30 4.75 -31.75
CA HIS A 28 4.55 3.49 -32.43
C HIS A 28 6.02 3.01 -32.27
N MET A 29 6.67 3.34 -31.14
CA MET A 29 8.07 3.05 -30.89
C MET A 29 8.19 1.66 -30.26
N SER A 30 9.06 0.86 -30.85
CA SER A 30 9.46 -0.51 -30.49
C SER A 30 9.13 -0.96 -29.06
N VAL A 31 8.71 -2.22 -28.95
CA VAL A 31 8.44 -3.02 -27.72
C VAL A 31 9.46 -2.78 -26.60
N LEU A 32 10.70 -2.45 -26.93
CA LEU A 32 11.75 -2.09 -25.99
C LEU A 32 11.44 -0.85 -25.12
N SER A 33 10.87 0.21 -25.70
CA SER A 33 10.46 1.40 -24.96
C SER A 33 9.27 1.10 -24.04
N PHE A 34 8.35 0.26 -24.50
CA PHE A 34 7.24 -0.24 -23.68
C PHE A 34 7.76 -1.03 -22.47
N ALA A 35 8.70 -1.94 -22.68
CA ALA A 35 9.30 -2.73 -21.61
C ALA A 35 10.01 -1.85 -20.58
N LEU A 36 10.72 -0.79 -21.02
CA LEU A 36 11.42 0.14 -20.13
C LEU A 36 10.45 0.96 -19.26
N ILE A 37 9.36 1.47 -19.86
CA ILE A 37 8.32 2.21 -19.14
C ILE A 37 7.61 1.30 -18.13
N TRP A 38 7.30 0.07 -18.52
CA TRP A 38 6.70 -0.92 -17.61
C TRP A 38 7.63 -1.33 -16.48
N LEU A 39 8.93 -1.48 -16.75
CA LEU A 39 9.93 -1.77 -15.72
C LEU A 39 9.94 -0.68 -14.65
N ILE A 40 9.94 0.59 -15.06
CA ILE A 40 9.89 1.73 -14.13
C ILE A 40 8.58 1.74 -13.35
N ALA A 41 7.45 1.49 -14.01
CA ALA A 41 6.14 1.43 -13.37
C ALA A 41 6.08 0.32 -12.30
N ILE A 42 6.60 -0.88 -12.60
CA ILE A 42 6.65 -2.00 -11.65
C ILE A 42 7.52 -1.64 -10.44
N ILE A 43 8.69 -1.02 -10.67
CA ILE A 43 9.58 -0.57 -9.59
C ILE A 43 8.86 0.45 -8.69
N LEU A 44 8.18 1.45 -9.28
CA LEU A 44 7.42 2.45 -8.54
C LEU A 44 6.30 1.81 -7.71
N ILE A 45 5.54 0.88 -8.30
CA ILE A 45 4.50 0.14 -7.60
C ILE A 45 5.10 -0.63 -6.43
N ARG A 46 6.21 -1.36 -6.63
CA ARG A 46 6.84 -2.14 -5.56
C ARG A 46 7.38 -1.25 -4.43
N LEU A 47 8.01 -0.14 -4.78
CA LEU A 47 8.56 0.83 -3.82
C LEU A 47 7.47 1.39 -2.91
N ILE A 48 6.25 1.55 -3.43
CA ILE A 48 5.10 2.04 -2.68
C ILE A 48 4.41 0.89 -1.92
N LEU A 49 4.22 -0.27 -2.56
CA LEU A 49 3.46 -1.39 -2.01
C LEU A 49 4.17 -2.04 -0.83
N THR A 50 5.50 -2.22 -0.90
CA THR A 50 6.30 -2.87 0.16
C THR A 50 6.18 -2.15 1.52
N PRO A 51 6.44 -0.83 1.65
CA PRO A 51 6.28 -0.14 2.93
C PRO A 51 4.81 -0.10 3.37
N LEU A 52 3.86 -0.11 2.44
CA LEU A 52 2.44 -0.15 2.73
C LEU A 52 2.02 -1.49 3.37
N VAL A 53 2.50 -2.60 2.82
CA VAL A 53 2.29 -3.94 3.38
C VAL A 53 2.93 -4.03 4.76
N VAL A 54 4.18 -3.57 4.92
CA VAL A 54 4.86 -3.56 6.23
C VAL A 54 4.09 -2.72 7.25
N MET A 55 3.60 -1.54 6.86
CA MET A 55 2.76 -0.73 7.74
C MET A 55 1.45 -1.41 8.11
N ILE A 56 0.76 -2.03 7.15
CA ILE A 56 -0.50 -2.74 7.40
C ILE A 56 -0.26 -3.93 8.35
N VAL A 57 0.79 -4.72 8.13
CA VAL A 57 1.14 -5.86 8.99
C VAL A 57 1.46 -5.38 10.41
N ARG A 58 2.30 -4.34 10.57
CA ARG A 58 2.56 -3.74 11.89
C ARG A 58 1.29 -3.24 12.58
N GLN A 59 0.37 -2.62 11.84
CA GLN A 59 -0.90 -2.18 12.42
C GLN A 59 -1.80 -3.35 12.83
N ARG A 60 -1.75 -4.46 12.10
CA ARG A 60 -2.49 -5.68 12.45
C ARG A 60 -1.93 -6.33 13.71
N ASP A 61 -0.61 -6.40 13.84
CA ASP A 61 0.04 -6.98 15.02
C ASP A 61 -0.24 -6.13 16.27
N GLN A 62 -0.09 -4.81 16.19
CA GLN A 62 -0.43 -3.91 17.30
C GLN A 62 -1.91 -3.99 17.71
N LYS A 63 -2.81 -4.11 16.73
CA LYS A 63 -4.24 -4.24 17.02
C LYS A 63 -4.56 -5.58 17.70
N LYS A 64 -3.79 -6.63 17.42
CA LYS A 64 -3.97 -7.94 18.04
C LYS A 64 -3.47 -7.93 19.49
N GLU A 65 -2.31 -7.34 19.74
CA GLU A 65 -1.78 -7.18 21.11
C GLU A 65 -2.65 -6.29 22.00
N LEU A 66 -3.20 -5.19 21.47
CA LEU A 66 -4.13 -4.33 22.22
C LEU A 66 -5.38 -5.09 22.64
N ARG A 67 -5.92 -5.93 21.74
CA ARG A 67 -7.13 -6.71 22.01
C ARG A 67 -6.91 -7.81 23.04
N GLU A 68 -5.74 -8.46 23.01
CA GLU A 68 -5.35 -9.46 24.00
C GLU A 68 -5.10 -8.84 25.38
N ARG A 69 -4.60 -7.60 25.47
CA ARG A 69 -4.46 -6.88 26.75
C ARG A 69 -5.79 -6.47 27.36
N GLU A 70 -6.71 -5.93 26.55
CA GLU A 70 -8.05 -5.56 27.01
C GLU A 70 -8.84 -6.79 27.49
N GLU A 71 -8.68 -7.94 26.83
CA GLU A 71 -9.34 -9.19 27.23
C GLU A 71 -8.75 -9.75 28.54
N ASN A 72 -7.43 -9.61 28.77
CA ASN A 72 -6.80 -10.04 30.03
C ASN A 72 -7.13 -9.10 31.22
N GLU A 73 -7.08 -7.78 31.02
CA GLU A 73 -7.43 -6.81 32.08
C GLU A 73 -8.89 -6.92 32.52
N ASN A 74 -9.80 -7.24 31.59
CA ASN A 74 -11.23 -7.39 31.91
C ASN A 74 -11.55 -8.74 32.58
N GLY A 75 -10.70 -9.75 32.41
CA GLY A 75 -10.80 -11.05 33.11
C GLY A 75 -10.29 -11.01 34.55
N ASP A 76 -9.21 -10.27 34.80
CA ASP A 76 -8.65 -10.10 36.16
C ASP A 76 -9.58 -9.30 37.08
N HIS A 77 -10.35 -8.36 36.55
CA HIS A 77 -11.29 -7.55 37.33
C HIS A 77 -12.57 -8.30 37.78
N HIS A 78 -12.91 -9.44 37.17
CA HIS A 78 -14.09 -10.24 37.53
C HIS A 78 -13.78 -11.33 38.59
N SER A 79 -12.50 -11.50 38.94
CA SER A 79 -12.03 -12.63 39.77
C SER A 79 -11.90 -12.31 41.26
N ASN A 80 -12.22 -11.10 41.71
CA ASN A 80 -12.02 -10.67 43.10
C ASN A 80 -13.33 -10.13 43.73
N PRO A 81 -14.17 -11.00 44.31
CA PRO A 81 -15.21 -10.60 45.28
C PRO A 81 -14.63 -10.30 46.67
#